data_AF-A0A9P5NLC9-F1
#
_entry.id   AF-A0A9P5NLC9-F1
#
_cell.length_a   1.000
_cell.length_b   1.000
_cell.length_c   1.000
_cell.angle_alpha   90.00
_cell.angle_beta   90.00
_cell.angle_gamma   90.00
#
_symmetry.space_group_name_H-M   'P 1'
#
loop_
_entity.id
_entity.type
_entity.pdbx_description
1 polymer ?
#
loop_
_entity_poly.entity_id
_entity_poly.type
_entity_poly.pdbx_seq_one_letter_code
_entity_poly.pdbx_strand_id
1 'polypeptide(L)'
;MTTRRKLPADDPFASLFKETFEANYDPYIFQSETALHYLMPPSSPISFSQTNYTFFLTPESELLRDAHTTTIHYREFAANLCAAYSYKLALHPGRENWRTPFDFVEDLSGSGLLFTTEAWLAVTRRLRERPELMDGLNETLEKKIQDLSRQYPRLATWHMFAMTDTATGMFQTLTQDASFTWEMCRTLGYRTMSPAIRPPDAHKGLVPARVPKRSRACVGTSATVKVAKTVTVPRRPLQSKQYRPEFRHYIQHAWATATTHDSTFMIFQCGRYERIGFRHRASQTLYLSGLIDPINMEDPSYRKLHIGLHTAIVQDALERLEFPNSGTTHKRSTDHVDKVELLNHRQPESTPADEVDDIEIYDQIAKRDLILVTLDYGAFCSPAPSSFLRIGPSCVPGHAELKRYPKQTRFSVQEYVSIVLKEPLGRGAVGVVHPAAVTLTLKSGQVVKRNMVIKFAFTKEQEKKIFHEFRIYGELSFKKGLEGIVTVHGMFRDPESGIVGMLMNEAGQSLRQREIERGGDGRQVTGSPEEK
;
A
#
# COMPACT_ATOMS: atom_id res chain seq x y z
N MET A 1 -28.91 -10.62 28.86
CA MET A 1 -28.60 -12.02 28.52
C MET A 1 -28.40 -12.10 27.02
N THR A 2 -27.17 -11.92 26.56
CA THR A 2 -26.80 -11.89 25.15
C THR A 2 -26.26 -13.27 24.80
N THR A 3 -26.96 -13.98 23.91
CA THR A 3 -26.62 -15.33 23.47
C THR A 3 -25.24 -15.33 22.81
N ARG A 4 -24.30 -16.08 23.41
CA ARG A 4 -22.95 -16.35 22.89
C ARG A 4 -23.07 -16.95 21.49
N ARG A 5 -22.61 -16.25 20.45
CA ARG A 5 -22.55 -16.79 19.09
C ARG A 5 -21.22 -17.52 18.90
N LYS A 6 -21.30 -18.85 18.77
CA LYS A 6 -20.21 -19.65 18.20
C LYS A 6 -19.99 -19.23 16.74
N LEU A 7 -18.74 -19.30 16.27
CA LEU A 7 -18.42 -19.17 14.85
C LEU A 7 -19.26 -20.18 14.04
N PRO A 8 -19.85 -19.79 12.90
CA PRO A 8 -20.63 -20.70 12.05
C PRO A 8 -19.78 -21.91 11.61
N ALA A 9 -20.37 -23.10 11.58
CA ALA A 9 -19.68 -24.33 11.15
C ALA A 9 -19.21 -24.30 9.69
N ASP A 10 -19.82 -23.44 8.87
CA ASP A 10 -19.51 -23.26 7.44
C ASP A 10 -18.50 -22.13 7.19
N ASP A 11 -17.91 -21.56 8.25
CA ASP A 11 -16.87 -20.55 8.13
C ASP A 11 -15.58 -21.22 7.57
N PRO A 12 -15.06 -20.77 6.41
CA PRO A 12 -13.85 -21.35 5.81
C PRO A 12 -12.61 -21.24 6.72
N PHE A 13 -12.66 -20.37 7.74
CA PHE A 13 -11.64 -20.27 8.77
C PHE A 13 -11.77 -21.36 9.85
N ALA A 14 -12.98 -21.86 10.12
CA ALA A 14 -13.25 -22.78 11.23
C ALA A 14 -12.57 -24.15 11.06
N SER A 15 -12.61 -24.73 9.86
CA SER A 15 -11.99 -26.04 9.60
C SER A 15 -10.46 -26.01 9.65
N LEU A 16 -9.84 -24.92 9.19
CA LEU A 16 -8.38 -24.77 9.19
C LEU A 16 -7.83 -24.50 10.60
N PHE A 17 -8.51 -23.65 11.36
CA PHE A 17 -8.17 -23.45 12.76
C PHE A 17 -8.39 -24.74 13.54
N LYS A 18 -9.46 -25.49 13.24
CA LYS A 18 -9.71 -26.81 13.84
C LYS A 18 -8.60 -27.81 13.53
N GLU A 19 -8.13 -27.95 12.29
CA GLU A 19 -7.10 -28.94 11.94
C GLU A 19 -5.72 -28.60 12.54
N THR A 20 -5.32 -27.32 12.52
CA THR A 20 -4.07 -26.85 13.14
C THR A 20 -4.12 -26.94 14.67
N PHE A 21 -5.31 -26.78 15.24
CA PHE A 21 -5.56 -26.83 16.68
C PHE A 21 -5.74 -28.26 17.20
N GLU A 22 -6.45 -29.14 16.48
CA GLU A 22 -6.63 -30.57 16.80
C GLU A 22 -5.33 -31.35 16.65
N ALA A 23 -4.46 -31.00 15.70
CA ALA A 23 -3.11 -31.56 15.61
C ALA A 23 -2.23 -31.20 16.83
N ASN A 24 -2.60 -30.18 17.61
CA ASN A 24 -1.86 -29.72 18.78
C ASN A 24 -2.64 -29.83 20.11
N TYR A 25 -3.94 -30.20 20.07
CA TYR A 25 -4.81 -30.23 21.24
C TYR A 25 -6.12 -31.03 20.96
N ASP A 26 -6.29 -32.19 21.59
CA ASP A 26 -7.52 -32.97 21.55
C ASP A 26 -8.62 -32.31 22.45
N PRO A 27 -9.81 -31.98 21.90
CA PRO A 27 -10.88 -31.30 22.63
C PRO A 27 -11.71 -32.19 23.57
N TYR A 28 -11.45 -33.50 23.69
CA TYR A 28 -12.16 -34.38 24.65
C TYR A 28 -11.47 -34.53 26.02
N ILE A 29 -10.36 -33.84 26.25
CA ILE A 29 -9.65 -33.86 27.54
C ILE A 29 -10.24 -32.80 28.48
N PHE A 30 -11.39 -33.11 29.10
CA PHE A 30 -11.73 -32.51 30.39
C PHE A 30 -10.87 -33.20 31.45
N GLN A 31 -9.93 -32.47 32.03
CA GLN A 31 -9.03 -32.97 33.07
C GLN A 31 -9.82 -33.21 34.37
N SER A 32 -10.26 -34.45 34.56
CA SER A 32 -10.48 -35.00 35.90
C SER A 32 -9.12 -35.42 36.46
N GLU A 33 -8.78 -34.90 37.64
CA GLU A 33 -7.50 -35.07 38.35
C GLU A 33 -7.13 -36.55 38.59
N THR A 34 -8.09 -37.47 38.47
CA THR A 34 -7.92 -38.92 38.65
C THR A 34 -7.49 -39.69 37.39
N ALA A 35 -7.48 -39.08 36.20
CA ALA A 35 -7.19 -39.77 34.94
C ALA A 35 -5.72 -39.66 34.45
N LEU A 36 -4.80 -39.22 35.32
CA LEU A 36 -3.38 -38.98 34.95
C LEU A 36 -2.54 -40.25 34.72
N HIS A 37 -3.03 -41.45 35.05
CA HIS A 37 -2.21 -42.67 35.02
C HIS A 37 -2.19 -43.45 33.68
N TYR A 38 -3.01 -43.10 32.69
CA TYR A 38 -3.19 -43.96 31.49
C TYR A 38 -2.94 -43.29 30.13
N LEU A 39 -2.47 -42.04 30.09
CA LEU A 39 -2.19 -41.36 28.82
C LEU A 39 -0.76 -40.83 28.80
N MET A 40 0.19 -41.73 28.56
CA MET A 40 1.48 -41.31 28.01
C MET A 40 1.31 -41.15 26.49
N PRO A 41 1.40 -39.92 25.94
CA PRO A 41 1.44 -39.74 24.50
C PRO A 41 2.69 -40.44 23.92
N PRO A 42 2.61 -41.05 22.72
CA PRO A 42 3.74 -41.76 22.08
C PRO A 42 4.89 -40.83 21.64
N SER A 43 4.77 -39.53 21.90
CA SER A 43 5.84 -38.55 21.82
C SER A 43 5.74 -37.65 23.04
N SER A 44 6.85 -37.47 23.75
CA SER A 44 6.95 -36.59 24.93
C SER A 44 6.20 -35.27 24.68
N PRO A 45 5.45 -34.74 25.67
CA PRO A 45 4.88 -33.41 25.56
C PRO A 45 6.03 -32.46 25.16
N ILE A 46 5.83 -31.66 24.11
CA ILE A 46 6.79 -30.63 23.73
C ILE A 46 6.94 -29.71 24.94
N SER A 47 7.94 -29.95 25.77
CA SER A 47 8.20 -29.14 26.94
C SER A 47 8.86 -27.86 26.44
N PHE A 48 8.08 -26.79 26.35
CA PHE A 48 8.67 -25.50 26.04
C PHE A 48 9.47 -25.00 27.24
N SER A 49 10.76 -24.77 27.05
CA SER A 49 11.59 -24.11 28.05
C SER A 49 11.01 -22.74 28.43
N GLN A 50 11.11 -22.37 29.71
CA GLN A 50 10.69 -21.05 30.21
C GLN A 50 11.80 -19.99 30.06
N THR A 51 12.97 -20.36 29.56
CA THR A 51 14.12 -19.47 29.40
C THR A 51 13.74 -18.27 28.51
N ASN A 52 13.88 -17.06 29.05
CA ASN A 52 13.50 -15.80 28.41
C ASN A 52 12.01 -15.71 28.02
N TYR A 53 11.11 -16.40 28.73
CA TYR A 53 9.67 -16.18 28.59
C TYR A 53 9.25 -14.92 29.35
N THR A 54 9.24 -13.78 28.69
CA THR A 54 8.97 -12.46 29.30
C THR A 54 7.64 -11.84 28.86
N PHE A 55 6.70 -12.65 28.39
CA PHE A 55 5.43 -12.14 27.88
C PHE A 55 4.44 -11.84 29.00
N PHE A 56 3.86 -10.64 28.98
CA PHE A 56 2.81 -10.25 29.90
C PHE A 56 1.51 -11.02 29.58
N LEU A 57 0.95 -11.69 30.58
CA LEU A 57 -0.29 -12.47 30.44
C LEU A 57 -1.54 -11.66 30.77
N THR A 58 -1.39 -10.62 31.58
CA THR A 58 -2.44 -9.67 31.92
C THR A 58 -2.29 -8.41 31.07
N PRO A 59 -3.37 -7.94 30.41
CA PRO A 59 -3.33 -6.64 29.76
C PRO A 59 -3.22 -5.55 30.82
N GLU A 60 -2.40 -4.54 30.59
CA GLU A 60 -2.50 -3.32 31.38
C GLU A 60 -3.83 -2.62 31.08
N SER A 61 -4.45 -2.06 32.12
CA SER A 61 -5.68 -1.28 31.98
C SER A 61 -5.35 0.08 31.38
N GLU A 62 -5.19 0.12 30.07
CA GLU A 62 -4.93 1.35 29.32
C GLU A 62 -6.18 1.96 28.71
N LEU A 63 -6.25 3.29 28.70
CA LEU A 63 -7.29 4.00 27.98
C LEU A 63 -6.94 4.03 26.48
N LEU A 64 -7.68 3.27 25.66
CA LEU A 64 -7.52 3.23 24.21
C LEU A 64 -8.14 4.49 23.57
N ARG A 65 -7.33 5.56 23.48
CA ARG A 65 -7.80 6.88 23.01
C ARG A 65 -7.87 6.99 21.50
N ASP A 66 -6.98 6.28 20.81
CA ASP A 66 -6.71 6.45 19.40
C ASP A 66 -6.20 5.15 18.77
N ALA A 67 -5.89 5.18 17.47
CA ALA A 67 -5.46 3.99 16.77
C ALA A 67 -4.06 3.54 17.22
N HIS A 68 -3.21 4.47 17.67
CA HIS A 68 -1.87 4.19 18.17
C HIS A 68 -1.91 3.40 19.48
N THR A 69 -2.64 3.91 20.48
CA THR A 69 -2.85 3.23 21.76
C THR A 69 -3.53 1.87 21.58
N THR A 70 -4.48 1.74 20.64
CA THR A 70 -5.06 0.44 20.26
C THR A 70 -3.99 -0.51 19.69
N THR A 71 -3.03 0.02 18.93
CA THR A 71 -1.92 -0.75 18.34
C THR A 71 -0.91 -1.19 19.39
N ILE A 72 -0.53 -0.31 20.31
CA ILE A 72 0.36 -0.63 21.45
C ILE A 72 -0.27 -1.75 22.28
N HIS A 73 -1.54 -1.59 22.66
CA HIS A 73 -2.26 -2.58 23.44
C HIS A 73 -2.28 -3.95 22.75
N TYR A 74 -2.61 -4.00 21.44
CA TYR A 74 -2.58 -5.25 20.68
C TYR A 74 -1.17 -5.86 20.63
N ARG A 75 -0.13 -5.04 20.41
CA ARG A 75 1.25 -5.48 20.31
C ARG A 75 1.71 -6.16 21.59
N GLU A 76 1.45 -5.54 22.73
CA GLU A 76 1.87 -6.01 24.05
C GLU A 76 1.05 -7.21 24.52
N PHE A 77 -0.26 -7.18 24.30
CA PHE A 77 -1.16 -8.23 24.76
C PHE A 77 -1.14 -9.50 23.88
N ALA A 78 -0.97 -9.35 22.56
CA ALA A 78 -1.11 -10.44 21.61
C ALA A 78 0.07 -10.57 20.64
N ALA A 79 0.42 -9.52 19.88
CA ALA A 79 1.29 -9.66 18.71
C ALA A 79 2.68 -10.21 19.05
N ASN A 80 3.35 -9.68 20.08
CA ASN A 80 4.71 -10.12 20.46
C ASN A 80 4.75 -11.60 20.86
N LEU A 81 3.76 -12.02 21.66
CA LEU A 81 3.60 -13.42 22.06
C LEU A 81 3.38 -14.29 20.82
N CYS A 82 2.42 -13.91 19.97
CA CYS A 82 2.04 -14.71 18.82
C CYS A 82 3.14 -14.80 17.76
N ALA A 83 3.96 -13.76 17.60
CA ALA A 83 5.15 -13.77 16.74
C ALA A 83 6.25 -14.72 17.26
N ALA A 84 6.37 -14.90 18.58
CA ALA A 84 7.29 -15.88 19.16
C ALA A 84 6.76 -17.31 19.00
N TYR A 85 5.46 -17.52 19.23
CA TYR A 85 4.83 -18.81 18.98
C TYR A 85 4.89 -19.21 17.51
N SER A 86 4.59 -18.31 16.57
CA SER A 86 4.65 -18.63 15.14
C SER A 86 6.05 -19.03 14.70
N TYR A 87 7.08 -18.35 15.20
CA TYR A 87 8.47 -18.74 14.95
C TYR A 87 8.79 -20.13 15.50
N LYS A 88 8.40 -20.39 16.76
CA LYS A 88 8.65 -21.68 17.40
C LYS A 88 7.92 -22.81 16.69
N LEU A 89 6.65 -22.64 16.38
CA LEU A 89 5.79 -23.66 15.78
C LEU A 89 6.10 -23.89 14.29
N ALA A 90 6.34 -22.83 13.52
CA ALA A 90 6.51 -22.95 12.07
C ALA A 90 7.97 -23.16 11.62
N LEU A 91 8.96 -22.73 12.41
CA LEU A 91 10.35 -22.67 11.97
C LEU A 91 11.35 -23.32 12.91
N HIS A 92 11.19 -23.18 14.23
CA HIS A 92 12.20 -23.63 15.18
C HIS A 92 11.62 -24.24 16.47
N PRO A 93 10.99 -25.43 16.40
CA PRO A 93 10.30 -26.04 17.55
C PRO A 93 11.26 -26.41 18.69
N GLY A 94 12.49 -26.82 18.35
CA GLY A 94 13.52 -27.20 19.32
C GLY A 94 14.24 -26.03 20.02
N ARG A 95 13.91 -24.77 19.74
CA ARG A 95 14.60 -23.62 20.35
C ARG A 95 14.25 -23.50 21.83
N GLU A 96 15.25 -23.40 22.69
CA GLU A 96 15.01 -23.26 24.13
C GLU A 96 14.44 -21.89 24.52
N ASN A 97 14.94 -20.81 23.90
CA ASN A 97 14.48 -19.45 24.19
C ASN A 97 13.33 -18.99 23.27
N TRP A 98 12.59 -17.97 23.71
CA TRP A 98 11.43 -17.42 23.01
C TRP A 98 11.74 -16.21 22.12
N ARG A 99 13.02 -15.94 21.85
CA ARG A 99 13.38 -14.86 20.93
C ARG A 99 12.95 -15.22 19.52
N THR A 100 12.45 -14.24 18.78
CA THR A 100 11.92 -14.40 17.43
C THR A 100 12.52 -13.35 16.50
N PRO A 101 12.78 -13.70 15.22
CA PRO A 101 13.14 -12.73 14.20
C PRO A 101 11.93 -11.95 13.68
N PHE A 102 10.70 -12.27 14.12
CA PHE A 102 9.49 -11.59 13.69
C PHE A 102 9.14 -10.42 14.61
N ASP A 103 8.94 -9.25 14.02
CA ASP A 103 8.53 -8.03 14.70
C ASP A 103 7.16 -7.56 14.21
N PHE A 104 6.36 -7.04 15.15
CA PHE A 104 5.16 -6.29 14.85
C PHE A 104 5.48 -4.79 14.80
N VAL A 105 5.36 -4.19 13.62
CA VAL A 105 5.81 -2.82 13.33
C VAL A 105 4.61 -1.94 12.99
N GLU A 106 4.59 -0.72 13.52
CA GLU A 106 3.57 0.31 13.26
C GLU A 106 4.09 1.41 12.33
N ASP A 107 3.24 1.93 11.44
CA ASP A 107 3.53 3.13 10.65
C ASP A 107 3.35 4.41 11.47
N LEU A 108 4.46 4.93 12.00
CA LEU A 108 4.46 6.21 12.72
C LEU A 108 4.40 7.44 11.79
N SER A 109 4.39 7.26 10.47
CA SER A 109 4.44 8.37 9.50
C SER A 109 3.09 9.05 9.22
N GLY A 110 1.99 8.56 9.82
CA GLY A 110 0.66 9.14 9.69
C GLY A 110 0.51 10.43 10.50
N SER A 111 0.27 11.57 9.84
CA SER A 111 -0.05 12.86 10.50
C SER A 111 -1.48 12.89 11.09
N GLY A 112 -1.97 11.76 11.60
CA GLY A 112 -3.37 11.58 11.98
C GLY A 112 -3.63 10.31 12.78
N LEU A 113 -2.83 10.03 13.81
CA LEU A 113 -3.00 8.89 14.73
C LEU A 113 -4.38 8.81 15.41
N LEU A 114 -5.23 9.83 15.27
CA LEU A 114 -6.52 9.95 15.96
C LEU A 114 -7.54 8.87 15.59
N PHE A 115 -7.53 8.33 14.36
CA PHE A 115 -8.60 7.41 13.93
C PHE A 115 -8.13 6.08 13.34
N THR A 116 -7.05 6.06 12.55
CA THR A 116 -6.51 4.82 12.00
C THR A 116 -4.99 4.88 11.87
N THR A 117 -4.34 3.73 11.99
CA THR A 117 -2.92 3.52 11.71
C THR A 117 -2.72 2.16 11.05
N GLU A 118 -1.62 2.01 10.31
CA GLU A 118 -1.23 0.70 9.77
C GLU A 118 -0.18 0.07 10.68
N ALA A 119 -0.26 -1.25 10.82
CA ALA A 119 0.80 -2.06 11.38
C ALA A 119 1.00 -3.32 10.53
N TRP A 120 2.09 -4.06 10.75
CA TRP A 120 2.36 -5.29 10.01
C TRP A 120 3.29 -6.22 10.76
N LEU A 121 3.21 -7.50 10.44
CA LEU A 121 4.19 -8.50 10.84
C LEU A 121 5.30 -8.56 9.78
N ALA A 122 6.56 -8.47 10.20
CA ALA A 122 7.71 -8.57 9.31
C ALA A 122 8.86 -9.32 9.98
N VAL A 123 9.81 -9.76 9.16
CA VAL A 123 11.13 -10.16 9.67
C VAL A 123 11.90 -8.89 10.04
N THR A 124 12.51 -8.88 11.23
CA THR A 124 13.22 -7.72 11.76
C THR A 124 14.33 -7.26 10.82
N ARG A 125 14.40 -5.95 10.56
CA ARG A 125 15.47 -5.36 9.73
C ARG A 125 16.83 -5.40 10.43
N ARG A 126 16.82 -5.58 11.75
CA ARG A 126 17.99 -5.62 12.62
C ARG A 126 18.57 -7.02 12.80
N LEU A 127 18.23 -7.96 11.91
CA LEU A 127 18.78 -9.32 11.93
C LEU A 127 20.31 -9.34 12.04
N ARG A 128 20.99 -8.45 11.31
CA ARG A 128 22.47 -8.33 11.34
C ARG A 128 23.01 -7.72 12.63
N GLU A 129 22.21 -6.88 13.29
CA GLU A 129 22.58 -6.18 14.53
C GLU A 129 22.28 -7.04 15.77
N ARG A 130 21.54 -8.14 15.60
CA ARG A 130 21.09 -9.04 16.66
C ARG A 130 21.46 -10.49 16.34
N PRO A 131 22.76 -10.85 16.35
CA PRO A 131 23.22 -12.22 16.06
C PRO A 131 22.54 -13.25 16.95
N GLU A 132 22.12 -12.88 18.17
CA GLU A 132 21.40 -13.74 19.10
C GLU A 132 20.07 -14.28 18.58
N LEU A 133 19.48 -13.65 17.54
CA LEU A 133 18.28 -14.15 16.88
C LEU A 133 18.60 -15.30 15.91
N MET A 134 19.86 -15.38 15.46
CA MET A 134 20.37 -16.37 14.52
C MET A 134 21.19 -17.48 15.19
N ASP A 135 21.51 -17.33 16.48
CA ASP A 135 22.19 -18.36 17.26
C ASP A 135 21.44 -19.70 17.23
N GLY A 136 22.17 -20.77 16.91
CA GLY A 136 21.65 -22.15 16.89
C GLY A 136 20.85 -22.51 15.64
N LEU A 137 20.72 -21.61 14.66
CA LEU A 137 20.09 -21.93 13.38
C LEU A 137 21.04 -22.70 12.47
N ASN A 138 20.49 -23.65 11.71
CA ASN A 138 21.23 -24.21 10.58
C ASN A 138 21.18 -23.26 9.38
N GLU A 139 22.11 -23.43 8.44
CA GLU A 139 22.24 -22.58 7.24
C GLU A 139 20.94 -22.52 6.41
N THR A 140 20.18 -23.61 6.40
CA THR A 140 18.91 -23.69 5.65
C THR A 140 17.84 -22.78 6.26
N LEU A 141 17.70 -22.79 7.58
CA LEU A 141 16.73 -21.98 8.30
C LEU A 141 17.13 -20.50 8.29
N GLU A 142 18.41 -20.21 8.47
CA GLU A 142 18.94 -18.85 8.31
C GLU A 142 18.60 -18.30 6.93
N LYS A 143 18.88 -19.07 5.87
CA LYS A 143 18.54 -18.68 4.50
C LYS A 143 17.04 -18.44 4.33
N LYS A 144 16.17 -19.31 4.85
CA LYS A 144 14.71 -19.12 4.79
C LYS A 144 14.27 -17.80 5.44
N ILE A 145 14.80 -17.45 6.61
CA ILE A 145 14.47 -16.19 7.30
C ILE A 145 14.96 -14.98 6.49
N GLN A 146 16.17 -15.06 5.92
CA GLN A 146 16.70 -14.00 5.06
C GLN A 146 15.87 -13.83 3.78
N ASP A 147 15.47 -14.93 3.15
CA ASP A 147 14.66 -14.92 1.93
C ASP A 147 13.24 -14.37 2.21
N LEU A 148 12.61 -14.75 3.34
CA LEU A 148 11.36 -14.14 3.80
C LEU A 148 11.49 -12.62 3.96
N SER A 149 12.56 -12.15 4.61
CA SER A 149 12.81 -10.71 4.82
C SER A 149 12.95 -9.96 3.49
N ARG A 150 13.61 -10.56 2.50
CA ARG A 150 13.84 -9.96 1.18
C ARG A 150 12.61 -9.98 0.28
N GLN A 151 11.87 -11.08 0.26
CA GLN A 151 10.76 -11.29 -0.66
C GLN A 151 9.43 -10.74 -0.12
N TYR A 152 9.22 -10.82 1.19
CA TYR A 152 7.96 -10.44 1.84
C TYR A 152 8.21 -9.41 2.94
N PRO A 153 8.37 -8.12 2.57
CA PRO A 153 8.63 -7.06 3.54
C PRO A 153 7.49 -6.86 4.55
N ARG A 154 6.27 -7.34 4.23
CA ARG A 154 5.14 -7.48 5.16
C ARG A 154 4.52 -8.87 4.97
N LEU A 155 4.57 -9.70 6.00
CA LEU A 155 3.97 -11.03 6.00
C LEU A 155 2.43 -10.94 6.06
N ALA A 156 1.93 -10.00 6.86
CA ALA A 156 0.52 -9.65 6.97
C ALA A 156 0.38 -8.18 7.41
N THR A 157 -0.78 -7.58 7.14
CA THR A 157 -1.06 -6.18 7.48
C THR A 157 -2.20 -6.06 8.48
N TRP A 158 -2.09 -5.08 9.37
CA TRP A 158 -3.09 -4.69 10.35
C TRP A 158 -3.54 -3.27 10.07
N HIS A 159 -4.84 -3.08 9.97
CA HIS A 159 -5.49 -1.79 9.88
C HIS A 159 -6.13 -1.54 11.24
N MET A 160 -5.43 -0.75 12.04
CA MET A 160 -5.80 -0.46 13.42
C MET A 160 -6.67 0.80 13.43
N PHE A 161 -7.73 0.78 14.23
CA PHE A 161 -8.69 1.86 14.37
C PHE A 161 -8.81 2.29 15.82
N ALA A 162 -9.12 3.56 16.04
CA ALA A 162 -9.46 4.06 17.37
C ALA A 162 -10.76 3.41 17.87
N MET A 163 -10.78 3.04 19.15
CA MET A 163 -11.95 2.47 19.83
C MET A 163 -13.05 3.53 20.03
N THR A 164 -13.77 3.83 18.95
CA THR A 164 -14.83 4.85 18.86
C THR A 164 -16.13 4.23 18.39
N ASP A 165 -17.26 4.89 18.64
CA ASP A 165 -18.56 4.44 18.12
C ASP A 165 -18.57 4.39 16.59
N THR A 166 -17.88 5.32 15.93
CA THR A 166 -17.71 5.31 14.47
C THR A 166 -17.02 4.04 13.99
N ALA A 167 -15.87 3.68 14.58
CA ALA A 167 -15.16 2.45 14.21
C ALA A 167 -15.98 1.20 14.56
N THR A 168 -16.58 1.17 15.74
CA THR A 168 -17.44 0.08 16.20
C THR A 168 -18.61 -0.16 15.24
N GLY A 169 -19.29 0.91 14.83
CA GLY A 169 -20.38 0.85 13.86
C GLY A 169 -19.92 0.37 12.48
N MET A 170 -18.76 0.83 11.99
CA MET A 170 -18.19 0.38 10.71
C MET A 170 -18.03 -1.15 10.66
N PHE A 171 -17.48 -1.76 11.71
CA PHE A 171 -17.22 -3.20 11.75
C PHE A 171 -18.49 -4.05 11.72
N GLN A 172 -19.60 -3.48 12.21
CA GLN A 172 -20.90 -4.14 12.24
C GLN A 172 -21.65 -4.06 10.90
N THR A 173 -21.22 -3.21 9.95
CA THR A 173 -21.95 -3.02 8.68
C THR A 173 -21.87 -4.20 7.70
N LEU A 174 -20.82 -5.03 7.77
CA LEU A 174 -20.62 -6.16 6.85
C LEU A 174 -21.08 -7.48 7.46
N THR A 175 -22.35 -7.82 7.30
CA THR A 175 -22.93 -9.03 7.91
C THR A 175 -23.15 -10.18 6.93
N GLN A 176 -23.03 -9.94 5.63
CA GLN A 176 -23.32 -10.90 4.57
C GLN A 176 -22.38 -10.70 3.38
N ASP A 177 -22.32 -11.70 2.50
CA ASP A 177 -21.65 -11.60 1.21
C ASP A 177 -22.19 -10.42 0.41
N ALA A 178 -21.28 -9.56 -0.06
CA ALA A 178 -21.63 -8.37 -0.80
C ALA A 178 -20.70 -8.19 -1.99
N SER A 179 -21.23 -7.70 -3.11
CA SER A 179 -20.40 -7.20 -4.19
C SER A 179 -19.62 -5.97 -3.72
N PHE A 180 -18.31 -5.98 -3.87
CA PHE A 180 -17.49 -4.84 -3.49
C PHE A 180 -17.57 -3.72 -4.55
N THR A 181 -18.13 -2.58 -4.16
CA THR A 181 -18.16 -1.38 -5.01
C THR A 181 -16.88 -0.58 -4.83
N TRP A 182 -15.97 -0.72 -5.79
CA TRP A 182 -14.72 0.04 -5.85
C TRP A 182 -14.99 1.55 -5.98
N GLU A 183 -14.30 2.35 -5.16
CA GLU A 183 -14.28 3.80 -5.29
C GLU A 183 -13.18 4.17 -6.30
N MET A 184 -13.60 4.75 -7.42
CA MET A 184 -12.75 5.03 -8.57
C MET A 184 -12.85 6.49 -8.96
N CYS A 185 -11.79 7.03 -9.58
CA CYS A 185 -11.84 8.37 -10.18
C CYS A 185 -13.00 8.44 -11.18
N ARG A 186 -13.78 9.52 -11.12
CA ARG A 186 -14.99 9.68 -11.95
C ARG A 186 -14.72 10.41 -13.28
N THR A 187 -13.46 10.45 -13.70
CA THR A 187 -13.08 10.98 -15.02
C THR A 187 -13.58 10.05 -16.12
N LEU A 188 -14.39 10.57 -17.05
CA LEU A 188 -14.99 9.80 -18.13
C LEU A 188 -14.28 10.07 -19.46
N GLY A 189 -14.30 9.08 -20.36
CA GLY A 189 -13.65 9.19 -21.67
C GLY A 189 -12.16 8.86 -21.67
N TYR A 190 -11.64 8.33 -20.55
CA TYR A 190 -10.28 7.80 -20.45
C TYR A 190 -10.31 6.51 -19.65
N ARG A 191 -9.85 5.40 -20.24
CA ARG A 191 -9.83 4.09 -19.58
C ARG A 191 -8.53 3.36 -19.84
N THR A 192 -7.91 2.86 -18.80
CA THR A 192 -6.74 1.99 -18.86
C THR A 192 -7.15 0.56 -18.54
N MET A 193 -6.69 -0.39 -19.34
CA MET A 193 -6.89 -1.82 -19.14
C MET A 193 -5.53 -2.48 -18.95
N SER A 194 -5.26 -2.99 -17.74
CA SER A 194 -4.01 -3.69 -17.44
C SER A 194 -4.19 -5.21 -17.59
N PRO A 195 -3.20 -5.93 -18.15
CA PRO A 195 -3.17 -7.38 -18.09
C PRO A 195 -3.06 -7.86 -16.64
N ALA A 196 -3.93 -8.80 -16.25
CA ALA A 196 -3.94 -9.36 -14.91
C ALA A 196 -2.83 -10.40 -14.74
N ILE A 197 -1.65 -9.99 -14.25
CA ILE A 197 -0.66 -10.93 -13.71
C ILE A 197 -1.11 -11.30 -12.30
N ARG A 198 -1.44 -12.57 -12.07
CA ARG A 198 -1.89 -13.07 -10.76
C ARG A 198 -0.74 -13.82 -10.09
N PRO A 199 -0.25 -13.37 -8.92
CA PRO A 199 0.72 -14.15 -8.16
C PRO A 199 0.08 -15.49 -7.69
N PRO A 200 0.87 -16.56 -7.51
CA PRO A 200 0.35 -17.83 -7.02
C PRO A 200 -0.08 -17.73 -5.55
N ASP A 201 -1.12 -18.49 -5.18
CA ASP A 201 -1.46 -18.75 -3.77
C ASP A 201 -0.62 -19.88 -3.20
N ALA A 202 -0.50 -19.96 -1.87
CA ALA A 202 0.11 -21.10 -1.18
C ALA A 202 -0.58 -22.42 -1.57
N HIS A 203 0.19 -23.49 -1.75
CA HIS A 203 -0.33 -24.78 -2.23
C HIS A 203 -1.36 -25.40 -1.28
N LYS A 204 -1.18 -25.22 0.04
CA LYS A 204 -2.14 -25.65 1.07
C LYS A 204 -3.04 -24.49 1.53
N GLY A 205 -3.28 -23.52 0.65
CA GLY A 205 -4.07 -22.32 0.96
C GLY A 205 -5.47 -22.63 1.49
N LEU A 206 -6.04 -21.66 2.22
CA LEU A 206 -7.30 -21.80 2.97
C LEU A 206 -8.51 -22.23 2.13
N VAL A 207 -8.46 -21.95 0.83
CA VAL A 207 -9.51 -22.28 -0.11
C VAL A 207 -8.92 -23.24 -1.13
N PRO A 208 -9.50 -24.44 -1.32
CA PRO A 208 -9.05 -25.36 -2.35
C PRO A 208 -9.05 -24.64 -3.69
N ALA A 209 -7.88 -24.55 -4.32
CA ALA A 209 -7.77 -23.98 -5.65
C ALA A 209 -8.60 -24.83 -6.61
N ARG A 210 -9.82 -24.39 -6.96
CA ARG A 210 -10.49 -24.91 -8.15
C ARG A 210 -9.58 -24.54 -9.31
N VAL A 211 -8.87 -25.53 -9.85
CA VAL A 211 -7.96 -25.38 -10.99
C VAL A 211 -8.70 -24.54 -12.04
N PRO A 212 -8.28 -23.28 -12.28
CA PRO A 212 -8.90 -22.49 -13.31
C PRO A 212 -8.69 -23.26 -14.62
N LYS A 213 -9.76 -23.52 -15.39
CA LYS A 213 -9.60 -23.91 -16.79
C LYS A 213 -8.63 -22.89 -17.38
N ARG A 214 -7.45 -23.34 -17.84
CA ARG A 214 -6.42 -22.51 -18.48
C ARG A 214 -7.09 -21.63 -19.53
N SER A 215 -7.50 -20.42 -19.15
CA SER A 215 -7.79 -19.39 -20.12
C SER A 215 -6.42 -19.06 -20.69
N ARG A 216 -6.31 -19.09 -22.03
CA ARG A 216 -5.11 -18.63 -22.72
C ARG A 216 -4.74 -17.28 -22.12
N ALA A 217 -3.66 -17.24 -21.34
CA ALA A 217 -3.10 -15.99 -20.88
C ALA A 217 -2.75 -15.21 -22.14
N CYS A 218 -3.46 -14.11 -22.40
CA CYS A 218 -3.01 -13.15 -23.38
C CYS A 218 -1.66 -12.65 -22.87
N VAL A 219 -0.58 -13.06 -23.55
CA VAL A 219 0.79 -12.59 -23.35
C VAL A 219 0.91 -11.17 -23.92
N GLY A 220 0.04 -10.27 -23.45
CA GLY A 220 0.19 -8.84 -23.61
C GLY A 220 0.71 -8.31 -22.29
N THR A 221 1.94 -7.84 -22.26
CA THR A 221 2.59 -7.27 -21.06
C THR A 221 2.28 -5.80 -20.84
N SER A 222 1.63 -5.13 -21.80
CA SER A 222 1.40 -3.68 -21.78
C SER A 222 -0.07 -3.34 -21.53
N ALA A 223 -0.31 -2.31 -20.73
CA ALA A 223 -1.64 -1.78 -20.51
C ALA A 223 -2.17 -1.16 -21.82
N THR A 224 -3.44 -1.39 -22.11
CA THR A 224 -4.12 -0.75 -23.24
C THR A 224 -4.89 0.46 -22.75
N VAL A 225 -4.59 1.64 -23.31
CA VAL A 225 -5.29 2.88 -22.97
C VAL A 225 -6.28 3.25 -24.08
N LYS A 226 -7.55 3.40 -23.71
CA LYS A 226 -8.61 3.89 -24.58
C LYS A 226 -8.99 5.31 -24.18
N VAL A 227 -8.79 6.25 -25.10
CA VAL A 227 -9.08 7.67 -24.89
C VAL A 227 -10.12 8.14 -25.90
N ALA A 228 -11.19 8.74 -25.40
CA ALA A 228 -12.20 9.40 -26.22
C ALA A 228 -11.68 10.77 -26.70
N LYS A 229 -12.27 11.31 -27.76
CA LYS A 229 -11.94 12.66 -28.27
C LYS A 229 -12.14 13.77 -27.23
N THR A 230 -13.02 13.52 -26.25
CA THR A 230 -13.32 14.44 -25.16
C THR A 230 -13.33 13.67 -23.86
N VAL A 231 -12.64 14.22 -22.86
CA VAL A 231 -12.64 13.74 -21.47
C VAL A 231 -13.60 14.61 -20.67
N THR A 232 -14.41 13.99 -19.80
CA THR A 232 -15.31 14.70 -18.90
C THR A 232 -14.81 14.56 -17.47
N VAL A 233 -14.55 15.69 -16.81
CA VAL A 233 -14.14 15.74 -15.40
C VAL A 233 -15.36 15.88 -14.48
N PRO A 234 -15.29 15.30 -13.27
CA PRO A 234 -16.34 15.45 -12.27
C PRO A 234 -16.51 16.90 -11.84
N ARG A 235 -17.76 17.27 -11.53
CA ARG A 235 -18.07 18.60 -10.99
C ARG A 235 -17.61 18.68 -9.56
N ARG A 236 -17.00 19.81 -9.20
CA ARG A 236 -16.73 20.13 -7.80
C ARG A 236 -18.06 20.17 -7.04
N PRO A 237 -18.20 19.45 -5.92
CA PRO A 237 -19.41 19.52 -5.12
C PRO A 237 -19.62 20.95 -4.60
N LEU A 238 -20.87 21.43 -4.62
CA LEU A 238 -21.24 22.78 -4.14
C LEU A 238 -20.90 22.98 -2.66
N GLN A 239 -20.94 21.90 -1.88
CA GLN A 239 -20.57 21.89 -0.47
C GLN A 239 -19.52 20.81 -0.23
N SER A 240 -18.42 21.21 0.42
CA SER A 240 -17.43 20.27 0.94
C SER A 240 -18.08 19.49 2.08
N LYS A 241 -18.56 18.27 1.79
CA LYS A 241 -19.02 17.38 2.85
C LYS A 241 -17.80 16.94 3.64
N GLN A 242 -17.88 17.05 4.97
CA GLN A 242 -16.89 16.42 5.84
C GLN A 242 -16.87 14.92 5.53
N TYR A 243 -15.69 14.38 5.32
CA TYR A 243 -15.51 12.96 5.05
C TYR A 243 -16.10 12.14 6.21
N ARG A 244 -16.91 11.15 5.86
CA ARG A 244 -17.41 10.15 6.81
C ARG A 244 -16.65 8.86 6.57
N PRO A 245 -15.98 8.31 7.60
CA PRO A 245 -15.35 7.00 7.51
C PRO A 245 -16.37 5.94 7.08
N GLU A 246 -16.09 5.28 5.95
CA GLU A 246 -16.87 4.14 5.48
C GLU A 246 -15.94 2.93 5.37
N PHE A 247 -16.38 1.78 5.87
CA PHE A 247 -15.51 0.61 5.99
C PHE A 247 -14.95 0.15 4.64
N ARG A 248 -15.74 0.29 3.56
CA ARG A 248 -15.32 -0.04 2.19
C ARG A 248 -14.06 0.72 1.75
N HIS A 249 -13.89 1.98 2.15
CA HIS A 249 -12.70 2.75 1.79
C HIS A 249 -11.44 2.16 2.44
N TYR A 250 -11.55 1.70 3.69
CA TYR A 250 -10.46 1.02 4.39
C TYR A 250 -10.19 -0.38 3.86
N ILE A 251 -11.21 -1.11 3.42
CA ILE A 251 -11.05 -2.41 2.75
C ILE A 251 -10.32 -2.25 1.41
N GLN A 252 -10.71 -1.26 0.60
CA GLN A 252 -10.01 -0.94 -0.65
C GLN A 252 -8.55 -0.56 -0.40
N HIS A 253 -8.31 0.30 0.59
CA HIS A 253 -6.97 0.69 1.00
C HIS A 253 -6.15 -0.51 1.44
N ALA A 254 -6.70 -1.34 2.32
CA ALA A 254 -6.08 -2.58 2.75
C ALA A 254 -5.72 -3.46 1.55
N TRP A 255 -6.66 -3.68 0.62
CA TRP A 255 -6.44 -4.53 -0.58
C TRP A 255 -5.26 -4.04 -1.41
N ALA A 256 -5.18 -2.72 -1.61
CA ALA A 256 -4.06 -2.10 -2.31
C ALA A 256 -2.74 -2.31 -1.55
N THR A 257 -2.73 -2.13 -0.23
CA THR A 257 -1.54 -2.36 0.63
C THR A 257 -1.09 -3.84 0.56
N ALA A 258 -2.00 -4.80 0.70
CA ALA A 258 -1.68 -6.22 0.62
C ALA A 258 -1.19 -6.63 -0.77
N THR A 259 -1.73 -6.03 -1.84
CA THR A 259 -1.24 -6.27 -3.20
C THR A 259 0.17 -5.68 -3.39
N THR A 260 0.45 -4.50 -2.81
CA THR A 260 1.75 -3.83 -2.87
C THR A 260 2.85 -4.63 -2.19
N HIS A 261 2.54 -5.26 -1.06
CA HIS A 261 3.51 -6.03 -0.26
C HIS A 261 3.41 -7.54 -0.46
N ASP A 262 2.59 -7.98 -1.41
CA ASP A 262 2.23 -9.39 -1.63
C ASP A 262 1.87 -10.15 -0.34
N SER A 263 1.07 -9.51 0.52
CA SER A 263 0.57 -10.10 1.76
C SER A 263 -0.75 -10.86 1.50
N THR A 264 -0.95 -11.96 2.23
CA THR A 264 -2.16 -12.79 2.13
C THR A 264 -3.22 -12.37 3.15
N PHE A 265 -2.80 -12.05 4.37
CA PHE A 265 -3.67 -11.77 5.50
C PHE A 265 -3.75 -10.28 5.81
N MET A 266 -4.95 -9.83 6.18
CA MET A 266 -5.30 -8.43 6.38
C MET A 266 -6.22 -8.35 7.59
N ILE A 267 -5.76 -7.79 8.69
CA ILE A 267 -6.52 -7.75 9.94
C ILE A 267 -7.08 -6.34 10.10
N PHE A 268 -8.36 -6.21 10.43
CA PHE A 268 -8.98 -4.95 10.81
C PHE A 268 -9.30 -5.05 12.31
N GLN A 269 -8.89 -4.08 13.12
CA GLN A 269 -9.06 -4.13 14.57
C GLN A 269 -9.35 -2.75 15.16
N CYS A 270 -10.42 -2.62 15.93
CA CYS A 270 -10.78 -1.37 16.64
C CYS A 270 -10.75 -1.50 18.17
N GLY A 271 -10.12 -2.55 18.69
CA GLY A 271 -10.07 -2.91 20.10
C GLY A 271 -11.35 -3.63 20.56
N ARG A 272 -12.52 -3.06 20.26
CA ARG A 272 -13.82 -3.69 20.58
C ARG A 272 -14.16 -4.87 19.65
N TYR A 273 -13.83 -4.73 18.36
CA TYR A 273 -14.15 -5.71 17.34
C TYR A 273 -13.00 -5.89 16.36
N GLU A 274 -12.87 -7.13 15.87
CA GLU A 274 -11.87 -7.52 14.89
C GLU A 274 -12.53 -8.22 13.69
N ARG A 275 -11.90 -8.13 12.52
CA ARG A 275 -12.16 -8.99 11.36
C ARG A 275 -10.83 -9.42 10.74
N ILE A 276 -10.75 -10.70 10.41
CA ILE A 276 -9.61 -11.28 9.71
C ILE A 276 -9.97 -11.42 8.25
N GLY A 277 -9.17 -10.80 7.39
CA GLY A 277 -9.27 -10.87 5.95
C GLY A 277 -8.23 -11.82 5.34
N PHE A 278 -8.65 -12.55 4.32
CA PHE A 278 -7.82 -13.46 3.53
C PHE A 278 -7.97 -13.13 2.04
N ARG A 279 -6.85 -12.79 1.40
CA ARG A 279 -6.77 -12.52 -0.04
C ARG A 279 -6.42 -13.81 -0.79
N HIS A 280 -7.37 -14.31 -1.56
CA HIS A 280 -7.15 -15.40 -2.50
C HIS A 280 -6.73 -14.83 -3.87
N ARG A 281 -5.45 -15.00 -4.26
CA ARG A 281 -4.84 -14.38 -5.44
C ARG A 281 -5.36 -14.99 -6.74
N ALA A 282 -5.61 -16.28 -6.77
CA ALA A 282 -6.05 -16.98 -7.97
C ALA A 282 -7.42 -16.46 -8.43
N SER A 283 -8.38 -16.29 -7.52
CA SER A 283 -9.70 -15.72 -7.83
C SER A 283 -9.76 -14.20 -7.73
N GLN A 284 -8.75 -13.54 -7.15
CA GLN A 284 -8.77 -12.11 -6.78
C GLN A 284 -9.98 -11.80 -5.88
N THR A 285 -10.17 -12.60 -4.83
CA THR A 285 -11.28 -12.48 -3.88
C THR A 285 -10.74 -12.20 -2.48
N LEU A 286 -11.38 -11.26 -1.78
CA LEU A 286 -11.18 -11.04 -0.35
C LEU A 286 -12.26 -11.77 0.42
N TYR A 287 -11.86 -12.70 1.27
CA TYR A 287 -12.73 -13.31 2.27
C TYR A 287 -12.55 -12.54 3.57
N LEU A 288 -13.65 -12.25 4.28
CA LEU A 288 -13.63 -11.61 5.59
C LEU A 288 -14.31 -12.55 6.58
N SER A 289 -13.71 -12.73 7.75
CA SER A 289 -14.31 -13.48 8.85
C SER A 289 -15.60 -12.83 9.32
N GLY A 290 -16.38 -13.60 10.09
CA GLY A 290 -17.40 -13.04 10.97
C GLY A 290 -16.82 -11.96 11.92
N LEU A 291 -17.70 -11.18 12.53
CA LEU A 291 -17.31 -10.18 13.52
C LEU A 291 -16.76 -10.89 14.77
N ILE A 292 -15.48 -10.64 15.08
CA ILE A 292 -14.82 -11.17 16.29
C ILE A 292 -14.98 -10.13 17.39
N ASP A 293 -15.33 -10.59 18.59
CA ASP A 293 -15.41 -9.79 19.82
C ASP A 293 -14.27 -10.23 20.75
N PRO A 294 -13.10 -9.55 20.73
CA PRO A 294 -11.93 -9.94 21.51
C PRO A 294 -12.17 -10.02 23.02
N ILE A 295 -13.15 -9.26 23.53
CA ILE A 295 -13.44 -9.17 24.97
C ILE A 295 -14.30 -10.34 25.44
N ASN A 296 -15.29 -10.73 24.63
CA ASN A 296 -16.29 -11.73 25.03
C ASN A 296 -16.04 -13.13 24.44
N MET A 297 -14.96 -13.31 23.68
CA MET A 297 -14.62 -14.62 23.13
C MET A 297 -13.91 -15.52 24.15
N GLU A 298 -14.47 -16.70 24.37
CA GLU A 298 -13.94 -17.67 25.33
C GLU A 298 -13.36 -18.92 24.64
N ASP A 299 -13.93 -19.33 23.49
CA ASP A 299 -13.58 -20.57 22.80
C ASP A 299 -13.49 -20.40 21.26
N PRO A 300 -12.28 -20.37 20.68
CA PRO A 300 -11.01 -20.25 21.38
C PRO A 300 -10.89 -18.88 22.07
N SER A 301 -10.02 -18.77 23.08
CA SER A 301 -9.66 -17.46 23.63
C SER A 301 -8.94 -16.60 22.58
N TYR A 302 -8.98 -15.27 22.72
CA TYR A 302 -8.39 -14.35 21.75
C TYR A 302 -6.92 -14.65 21.42
N ARG A 303 -6.10 -14.94 22.43
CA ARG A 303 -4.69 -15.30 22.23
C ARG A 303 -4.52 -16.63 21.48
N LYS A 304 -5.36 -17.63 21.77
CA LYS A 304 -5.34 -18.90 21.04
C LYS A 304 -5.65 -18.68 19.56
N LEU A 305 -6.66 -17.86 19.25
CA LEU A 305 -6.96 -17.46 17.87
C LEU A 305 -5.75 -16.78 17.20
N HIS A 306 -5.12 -15.81 17.87
CA HIS A 306 -3.99 -15.09 17.27
C HIS A 306 -2.70 -15.89 17.15
N ILE A 307 -2.45 -16.87 18.02
CA ILE A 307 -1.35 -17.82 17.87
C ILE A 307 -1.56 -18.62 16.58
N GLY A 308 -2.77 -19.13 16.36
CA GLY A 308 -3.14 -19.82 15.11
C GLY A 308 -2.97 -18.91 13.90
N LEU A 309 -3.47 -17.68 13.96
CA LEU A 309 -3.36 -16.70 12.87
C LEU A 309 -1.91 -16.38 12.51
N HIS A 310 -1.06 -16.04 13.48
CA HIS A 310 0.35 -15.71 13.20
C HIS A 310 1.13 -16.92 12.66
N THR A 311 0.80 -18.13 13.14
CA THR A 311 1.40 -19.36 12.62
C THR A 311 1.00 -19.57 11.16
N ALA A 312 -0.28 -19.41 10.82
CA ALA A 312 -0.78 -19.51 9.46
C ALA A 312 -0.16 -18.44 8.52
N ILE A 313 0.04 -17.21 9.01
CA ILE A 313 0.71 -16.13 8.26
C ILE A 313 2.15 -16.55 7.87
N VAL A 314 2.91 -17.08 8.84
CA VAL A 314 4.30 -17.50 8.60
C VAL A 314 4.35 -18.71 7.67
N GLN A 315 3.47 -19.70 7.87
CA GLN A 315 3.38 -20.87 7.01
C GLN A 315 3.01 -20.50 5.57
N ASP A 316 2.02 -19.63 5.36
CA ASP A 316 1.67 -19.12 4.03
C ASP A 316 2.88 -18.47 3.33
N ALA A 317 3.62 -17.62 4.04
CA ALA A 317 4.80 -16.97 3.46
C ALA A 317 5.91 -17.98 3.12
N LEU A 318 6.10 -19.01 3.94
CA LEU A 318 7.07 -20.08 3.69
C LEU A 318 6.68 -20.95 2.49
N GLU A 319 5.40 -21.33 2.39
CA GLU A 319 4.91 -22.08 1.23
C GLU A 319 5.06 -21.27 -0.06
N ARG A 320 4.77 -19.96 -0.01
CA ARG A 320 4.96 -19.07 -1.16
C ARG A 320 6.43 -18.91 -1.55
N LEU A 321 7.35 -18.99 -0.59
CA LEU A 321 8.80 -18.97 -0.82
C LEU A 321 9.28 -20.22 -1.57
N GLU A 322 8.61 -21.35 -1.39
CA GLU A 322 8.96 -22.64 -2.03
C GLU A 322 8.52 -22.71 -3.50
N PHE A 323 7.70 -21.78 -3.98
CA PHE A 323 7.41 -21.70 -5.41
C PHE A 323 8.69 -21.33 -6.16
N PRO A 324 9.11 -22.14 -7.15
CA PRO A 324 10.25 -21.76 -7.97
C PRO A 324 9.92 -20.43 -8.60
N ASN A 325 10.73 -19.42 -8.29
CA ASN A 325 10.70 -18.11 -8.93
C ASN A 325 10.91 -18.35 -10.44
N SER A 326 9.83 -18.59 -11.19
CA SER A 326 9.85 -18.57 -12.65
C SER A 326 9.94 -17.10 -13.06
N GLY A 327 11.14 -16.53 -12.85
CA GLY A 327 11.57 -15.21 -13.27
C GLY A 327 10.61 -14.09 -12.89
N THR A 328 10.95 -13.35 -11.83
CA THR A 328 11.16 -11.88 -11.86
C THR A 328 10.83 -11.23 -10.52
N THR A 329 11.81 -10.54 -9.98
CA THR A 329 11.60 -9.18 -9.48
C THR A 329 10.99 -8.36 -10.63
N HIS A 330 9.67 -8.44 -10.85
CA HIS A 330 8.96 -7.62 -11.82
C HIS A 330 8.91 -6.17 -11.30
N LYS A 331 10.05 -5.47 -11.35
CA LYS A 331 9.99 -4.06 -11.71
C LYS A 331 9.40 -4.04 -13.11
N ARG A 332 8.19 -3.48 -13.27
CA ARG A 332 7.76 -3.04 -14.60
C ARG A 332 8.92 -2.21 -15.16
N SER A 333 9.50 -2.67 -16.27
CA SER A 333 10.57 -1.93 -16.93
C SER A 333 10.07 -0.52 -17.20
N THR A 334 10.84 0.48 -16.78
CA THR A 334 10.52 1.91 -16.86
C THR A 334 10.43 2.44 -18.29
N ASP A 335 10.71 1.62 -19.30
CA ASP A 335 10.85 2.05 -20.71
C ASP A 335 9.73 1.59 -21.65
N HIS A 336 8.68 0.93 -21.15
CA HIS A 336 7.54 0.56 -22.00
C HIS A 336 6.41 1.56 -21.88
N VAL A 337 6.46 2.57 -22.75
CA VAL A 337 5.35 3.51 -22.88
C VAL A 337 4.18 2.87 -23.62
N ASP A 338 2.99 3.03 -23.04
CA ASP A 338 1.71 2.64 -23.61
C ASP A 338 1.57 3.03 -25.10
N LYS A 339 1.15 2.06 -25.92
CA LYS A 339 0.55 2.38 -27.23
C LYS A 339 -0.85 2.93 -26.97
N VAL A 340 -1.00 4.25 -27.08
CA VAL A 340 -2.32 4.90 -27.10
C VAL A 340 -2.98 4.58 -28.44
N GLU A 341 -3.86 3.58 -28.47
CA GLU A 341 -4.70 3.31 -29.64
C GLU A 341 -5.88 4.29 -29.65
N LEU A 342 -5.70 5.41 -30.36
CA LEU A 342 -6.84 6.20 -30.83
C LEU A 342 -7.57 5.37 -31.90
N LEU A 343 -8.87 5.18 -31.71
CA LEU A 343 -9.73 4.50 -32.70
C LEU A 343 -9.61 5.19 -34.07
N ASN A 344 -9.03 4.46 -35.03
CA ASN A 344 -8.98 4.71 -36.48
C ASN A 344 -8.05 5.81 -37.03
N HIS A 345 -6.73 5.67 -36.84
CA HIS A 345 -5.76 6.16 -37.83
C HIS A 345 -4.57 5.19 -37.95
N ARG A 346 -4.22 4.82 -39.19
CA ARG A 346 -2.98 4.08 -39.52
C ARG A 346 -1.78 4.88 -38.97
N GLN A 347 -1.04 4.32 -38.01
CA GLN A 347 0.23 4.89 -37.54
C GLN A 347 1.25 4.81 -38.69
N PRO A 348 1.87 5.94 -39.11
CA PRO A 348 3.17 5.89 -39.75
C PRO A 348 4.21 5.50 -38.70
N GLU A 349 5.20 4.70 -39.10
CA GLU A 349 6.39 4.40 -38.31
C GLU A 349 7.02 5.69 -37.76
N SER A 350 7.49 5.62 -36.52
CA SER A 350 8.18 6.70 -35.84
C SER A 350 9.42 7.12 -36.62
N THR A 351 9.36 8.28 -37.27
CA THR A 351 10.52 9.03 -37.72
C THR A 351 11.36 9.47 -36.50
N PRO A 352 12.69 9.68 -36.67
CA PRO A 352 13.55 10.18 -35.61
C PRO A 352 12.99 11.51 -35.10
N ALA A 353 13.11 11.76 -33.80
CA ALA A 353 12.70 13.00 -33.18
C ALA A 353 13.34 14.19 -33.90
N ASP A 354 12.54 14.94 -34.68
CA ASP A 354 12.79 16.36 -34.82
C ASP A 354 12.85 16.91 -33.40
N GLU A 355 13.97 17.54 -33.03
CA GLU A 355 14.17 18.20 -31.74
C GLU A 355 13.15 19.33 -31.62
N VAL A 356 11.94 19.00 -31.16
CA VAL A 356 10.95 20.00 -30.78
C VAL A 356 11.59 20.81 -29.66
N ASP A 357 11.71 22.12 -29.87
CA ASP A 357 12.30 23.05 -28.92
C ASP A 357 11.63 22.89 -27.55
N ASP A 358 12.44 22.69 -26.50
CA ASP A 358 11.98 22.56 -25.12
C ASP A 358 11.13 23.77 -24.71
N ILE A 359 11.42 24.96 -25.25
CA ILE A 359 10.65 26.19 -25.03
C ILE A 359 9.23 26.04 -25.56
N GLU A 360 9.04 25.44 -26.74
CA GLU A 360 7.72 25.20 -27.32
C GLU A 360 6.91 24.22 -26.45
N ILE A 361 7.54 23.15 -25.96
CA ILE A 361 6.88 22.17 -25.08
C ILE A 361 6.39 22.85 -23.79
N TYR A 362 7.22 23.68 -23.17
CA TYR A 362 6.87 24.39 -21.93
C TYR A 362 5.75 25.40 -22.14
N ASP A 363 5.80 26.15 -23.23
CA ASP A 363 4.73 27.05 -23.65
C ASP A 363 3.40 26.30 -23.83
N GLN A 364 3.43 25.12 -24.45
CA GLN A 364 2.22 24.30 -24.62
C GLN A 364 1.67 23.76 -23.31
N ILE A 365 2.52 23.29 -22.39
CA ILE A 365 2.09 22.80 -21.06
C ILE A 365 1.48 23.95 -20.24
N ALA A 366 2.09 25.14 -20.28
CA ALA A 366 1.60 26.32 -19.58
C ALA A 366 0.17 26.72 -20.00
N LYS A 367 -0.18 26.47 -21.27
CA LYS A 367 -1.50 26.76 -21.83
C LYS A 367 -2.58 25.75 -21.42
N ARG A 368 -2.23 24.50 -21.06
CA ARG A 368 -3.23 23.47 -20.72
C ARG A 368 -3.89 23.74 -19.38
N ASP A 369 -5.19 23.47 -19.32
CA ASP A 369 -6.03 23.78 -18.17
C ASP A 369 -6.39 22.55 -17.32
N LEU A 370 -6.07 21.35 -17.83
CA LEU A 370 -6.33 20.07 -17.18
C LEU A 370 -5.08 19.19 -17.21
N ILE A 371 -4.81 18.51 -16.10
CA ILE A 371 -3.89 17.38 -16.04
C ILE A 371 -4.68 16.12 -15.71
N LEU A 372 -4.43 15.03 -16.45
CA LEU A 372 -4.93 13.70 -16.15
C LEU A 372 -3.81 12.89 -15.49
N VAL A 373 -4.02 12.48 -14.25
CA VAL A 373 -3.01 11.81 -13.42
C VAL A 373 -3.32 10.32 -13.32
N THR A 374 -2.38 9.49 -13.75
CA THR A 374 -2.46 8.03 -13.69
C THR A 374 -1.35 7.49 -12.80
N LEU A 375 -1.67 6.56 -11.90
CA LEU A 375 -0.64 5.76 -11.21
C LEU A 375 -0.33 4.53 -12.07
N ASP A 376 0.94 4.35 -12.40
CA ASP A 376 1.44 3.14 -13.05
C ASP A 376 2.82 2.76 -12.50
N TYR A 377 2.83 2.18 -11.30
CA TYR A 377 4.03 1.67 -10.66
C TYR A 377 3.68 0.63 -9.61
N GLY A 378 4.57 -0.35 -9.42
CA GLY A 378 4.36 -1.45 -8.48
C GLY A 378 3.00 -2.13 -8.68
N ALA A 379 2.20 -2.19 -7.62
CA ALA A 379 0.84 -2.72 -7.63
C ALA A 379 -0.23 -1.72 -8.11
N PHE A 380 0.12 -0.45 -8.30
CA PHE A 380 -0.83 0.60 -8.65
C PHE A 380 -0.95 0.69 -10.18
N CYS A 381 -2.20 0.59 -10.66
CA CYS A 381 -2.56 0.82 -12.04
C CYS A 381 -3.94 1.47 -12.07
N SER A 382 -4.01 2.79 -12.26
CA SER A 382 -5.28 3.51 -12.30
C SER A 382 -6.08 3.10 -13.55
N PRO A 383 -7.28 2.51 -13.43
CA PRO A 383 -8.09 2.17 -14.60
C PRO A 383 -8.80 3.39 -15.20
N ALA A 384 -8.85 4.50 -14.46
CA ALA A 384 -9.22 5.82 -14.94
C ALA A 384 -8.34 6.87 -14.22
N PRO A 385 -7.93 7.96 -14.90
CA PRO A 385 -7.09 8.98 -14.30
C PRO A 385 -7.86 9.87 -13.33
N SER A 386 -7.17 10.41 -12.33
CA SER A 386 -7.68 11.56 -11.58
C SER A 386 -7.54 12.83 -12.42
N SER A 387 -8.51 13.73 -12.33
CA SER A 387 -8.52 14.99 -13.07
C SER A 387 -8.06 16.15 -12.20
N PHE A 388 -7.08 16.92 -12.64
CA PHE A 388 -6.56 18.07 -11.90
C PHE A 388 -6.73 19.34 -12.72
N LEU A 389 -7.65 20.21 -12.29
CA LEU A 389 -7.94 21.48 -12.95
C LEU A 389 -6.95 22.55 -12.53
N ARG A 390 -6.47 23.36 -13.47
CA ARG A 390 -5.57 24.48 -13.18
C ARG A 390 -6.26 25.51 -12.29
N ILE A 391 -5.55 25.97 -11.26
CA ILE A 391 -6.02 26.97 -10.29
C ILE A 391 -5.07 28.16 -10.13
N GLY A 392 -3.94 28.18 -10.85
CA GLY A 392 -2.92 29.23 -10.80
C GLY A 392 -2.21 29.40 -12.16
N PRO A 393 -1.49 30.52 -12.35
CA PRO A 393 -0.75 30.77 -13.59
C PRO A 393 0.40 29.77 -13.74
N SER A 394 1.10 29.81 -14.87
CA SER A 394 2.38 29.10 -15.02
C SER A 394 3.51 30.03 -14.61
N CYS A 395 4.59 29.49 -14.04
CA CYS A 395 5.82 30.26 -13.79
C CYS A 395 6.80 30.16 -14.97
N VAL A 396 6.37 29.62 -16.11
CA VAL A 396 7.12 29.67 -17.37
C VAL A 396 7.16 31.14 -17.86
N PRO A 397 8.30 31.64 -18.35
CA PRO A 397 8.41 33.01 -18.88
C PRO A 397 7.31 33.33 -19.90
N GLY A 398 6.62 34.46 -19.72
CA GLY A 398 5.50 34.88 -20.56
C GLY A 398 4.13 34.29 -20.19
N HIS A 399 4.04 33.37 -19.22
CA HIS A 399 2.79 32.71 -18.83
C HIS A 399 2.34 32.97 -17.38
N ALA A 400 2.99 33.91 -16.71
CA ALA A 400 2.72 34.25 -15.32
C ALA A 400 1.53 35.21 -15.14
N GLU A 401 0.85 35.57 -16.23
CA GLU A 401 -0.33 36.43 -16.21
C GLU A 401 -1.55 35.74 -15.59
N LEU A 402 -2.38 36.54 -14.92
CA LEU A 402 -3.61 36.05 -14.30
C LEU A 402 -4.65 35.72 -15.39
N LYS A 403 -4.93 34.44 -15.59
CA LYS A 403 -6.01 33.98 -16.50
C LYS A 403 -7.27 33.55 -15.76
N ARG A 404 -8.41 33.58 -16.46
CA ARG A 404 -9.64 32.94 -15.99
C ARG A 404 -9.47 31.42 -16.07
N TYR A 405 -9.67 30.73 -14.94
CA TYR A 405 -9.54 29.28 -14.86
C TYR A 405 -10.80 28.55 -15.31
N PRO A 406 -10.67 27.32 -15.83
CA PRO A 406 -11.78 26.59 -16.45
C PRO A 406 -12.92 26.34 -15.44
N LYS A 407 -14.15 26.64 -15.87
CA LYS A 407 -15.38 26.18 -15.22
C LYS A 407 -16.05 25.03 -15.98
N GLN A 408 -15.55 24.75 -17.19
CA GLN A 408 -16.06 23.67 -18.02
C GLN A 408 -15.68 22.31 -17.43
N THR A 409 -16.44 21.30 -17.81
CA THR A 409 -16.23 19.92 -17.39
C THR A 409 -15.76 19.01 -18.53
N ARG A 410 -15.72 19.52 -19.75
CA ARG A 410 -15.39 18.75 -20.96
C ARG A 410 -14.14 19.35 -21.58
N PHE A 411 -13.17 18.50 -21.89
CA PHE A 411 -11.87 18.90 -22.40
C PHE A 411 -11.50 18.01 -23.59
N SER A 412 -11.09 18.63 -24.69
CA SER A 412 -10.49 17.97 -25.84
C SER A 412 -9.03 17.58 -25.55
N VAL A 413 -8.47 16.74 -26.42
CA VAL A 413 -7.07 16.26 -26.34
C VAL A 413 -6.05 17.42 -26.32
N GLN A 414 -6.39 18.56 -26.91
CA GLN A 414 -5.54 19.76 -26.95
C GLN A 414 -5.65 20.64 -25.69
N GLU A 415 -6.56 20.33 -24.77
CA GLU A 415 -6.79 21.15 -23.56
C GLU A 415 -6.21 20.52 -22.29
N TYR A 416 -5.75 19.27 -22.37
CA TYR A 416 -5.14 18.58 -21.23
C TYR A 416 -3.73 18.05 -21.51
N VAL A 417 -3.05 17.68 -20.44
CA VAL A 417 -1.82 16.88 -20.44
C VAL A 417 -2.08 15.59 -19.70
N SER A 418 -1.59 14.45 -20.20
CA SER A 418 -1.66 13.18 -19.48
C SER A 418 -0.33 12.96 -18.76
N ILE A 419 -0.36 12.64 -17.47
CA ILE A 419 0.83 12.32 -16.70
C ILE A 419 0.71 10.95 -16.05
N VAL A 420 1.79 10.18 -16.15
CA VAL A 420 1.93 8.88 -15.51
C VAL A 420 2.95 9.04 -14.39
N LEU A 421 2.50 8.81 -13.15
CA LEU A 421 3.36 8.91 -11.98
C LEU A 421 4.18 7.64 -11.81
N LYS A 422 5.41 7.82 -11.35
CA LYS A 422 6.28 6.73 -10.86
C LYS A 422 6.28 6.71 -9.33
N GLU A 423 7.02 5.76 -8.75
CA GLU A 423 7.22 5.66 -7.30
C GLU A 423 7.67 7.01 -6.72
N PRO A 424 7.10 7.44 -5.58
CA PRO A 424 7.42 8.73 -5.00
C PRO A 424 8.91 8.86 -4.66
N LEU A 425 9.51 10.01 -5.00
CA LEU A 425 10.88 10.37 -4.63
C LEU A 425 11.02 10.62 -3.13
N GLY A 426 9.95 11.07 -2.49
CA GLY A 426 9.95 11.32 -1.05
C GLY A 426 8.68 12.00 -0.55
N ARG A 427 8.53 11.98 0.78
CA ARG A 427 7.46 12.64 1.52
C ARG A 427 8.07 13.61 2.52
N GLY A 428 7.56 14.83 2.56
CA GLY A 428 8.04 15.88 3.44
C GLY A 428 6.93 16.76 3.98
N ALA A 429 7.33 17.80 4.71
CA ALA A 429 6.41 18.70 5.40
C ALA A 429 5.51 19.53 4.46
N VAL A 430 5.86 19.61 3.18
CA VAL A 430 5.10 20.36 2.14
C VAL A 430 4.24 19.43 1.29
N GLY A 431 4.56 18.14 1.19
CA GLY A 431 3.85 17.22 0.32
C GLY A 431 4.61 15.93 0.00
N VAL A 432 4.06 15.17 -0.92
CA VAL A 432 4.68 13.97 -1.52
C VAL A 432 5.09 14.30 -2.96
N VAL A 433 6.31 13.94 -3.33
CA VAL A 433 6.88 14.26 -4.64
C VAL A 433 6.96 12.99 -5.48
N HIS A 434 6.42 13.03 -6.70
CA HIS A 434 6.48 11.94 -7.66
C HIS A 434 7.20 12.36 -8.93
N PRO A 435 8.07 11.49 -9.51
CA PRO A 435 8.43 11.63 -10.92
C PRO A 435 7.18 11.42 -11.77
N ALA A 436 7.09 12.16 -12.87
CA ALA A 436 5.96 12.16 -13.78
C ALA A 436 6.45 12.07 -15.23
N ALA A 437 6.01 11.04 -15.95
CA ALA A 437 6.14 10.97 -17.40
C ALA A 437 4.97 11.72 -18.02
N VAL A 438 5.25 12.89 -18.60
CA VAL A 438 4.29 13.84 -19.15
C VAL A 438 4.12 13.57 -20.63
N THR A 439 2.88 13.37 -21.07
CA THR A 439 2.51 13.15 -22.47
C THR A 439 1.59 14.26 -22.93
N LEU A 440 2.02 14.95 -23.99
CA LEU A 440 1.34 16.09 -24.60
C LEU A 440 1.03 15.78 -26.06
N THR A 441 -0.21 16.04 -26.50
CA THR A 441 -0.55 16.00 -27.93
C THR A 441 -0.59 17.43 -28.47
N LEU A 442 0.26 17.72 -29.46
CA LEU A 442 0.34 19.01 -30.14
C LEU A 442 -0.85 19.18 -31.12
N LYS A 443 -1.04 20.41 -31.61
CA LYS A 443 -2.07 20.69 -32.63
C LYS A 443 -1.82 19.94 -33.94
N SER A 444 -0.56 19.64 -34.26
CA SER A 444 -0.15 18.79 -35.38
C SER A 444 -0.60 17.33 -35.23
N GLY A 445 -1.05 16.92 -34.04
CA GLY A 445 -1.33 15.52 -33.71
C GLY A 445 -0.09 14.76 -33.21
N GLN A 446 1.10 15.37 -33.27
CA GLN A 446 2.33 14.79 -32.73
C GLN A 446 2.21 14.63 -31.21
N VAL A 447 2.67 13.49 -30.71
CA VAL A 447 2.71 13.19 -29.28
C VAL A 447 4.14 13.37 -28.77
N VAL A 448 4.32 14.28 -27.82
CA VAL A 448 5.60 14.59 -27.20
C VAL A 448 5.60 14.08 -25.76
N LYS A 449 6.75 13.56 -25.32
CA LYS A 449 6.95 13.02 -23.97
C LYS A 449 8.06 13.77 -23.25
N ARG A 450 7.88 14.04 -21.96
CA ARG A 450 8.91 14.65 -21.13
C ARG A 450 8.85 14.14 -19.70
N ASN A 451 10.02 13.98 -19.07
CA ASN A 451 10.09 13.70 -17.65
C ASN A 451 9.97 15.01 -16.86
N MET A 452 9.13 14.99 -15.83
CA MET A 452 8.87 16.10 -14.93
C MET A 452 8.65 15.57 -13.52
N VAL A 453 8.31 16.46 -12.59
CA VAL A 453 7.98 16.13 -11.22
C VAL A 453 6.65 16.78 -10.84
N ILE A 454 5.82 16.07 -10.09
CA ILE A 454 4.63 16.65 -9.46
C ILE A 454 4.70 16.49 -7.95
N LYS A 455 4.40 17.57 -7.23
CA LYS A 455 4.33 17.60 -5.76
C LYS A 455 2.87 17.71 -5.33
N PHE A 456 2.37 16.75 -4.56
CA PHE A 456 1.01 16.74 -4.03
C PHE A 456 0.95 17.14 -2.56
N ALA A 457 -0.06 17.93 -2.22
CA ALA A 457 -0.43 18.26 -0.85
C ALA A 457 -1.74 17.56 -0.47
N PHE A 458 -1.69 16.69 0.55
CA PHE A 458 -2.82 15.90 1.03
C PHE A 458 -3.45 16.46 2.31
N THR A 459 -2.71 17.26 3.08
CA THR A 459 -3.22 17.92 4.30
C THR A 459 -3.42 19.42 4.10
N LYS A 460 -4.17 20.08 5.00
CA LYS A 460 -4.38 21.54 4.95
C LYS A 460 -3.09 22.31 5.21
N GLU A 461 -2.22 21.78 6.06
CA GLU A 461 -0.91 22.34 6.37
C GLU A 461 0.02 22.23 5.15
N GLN A 462 0.03 21.07 4.48
CA GLN A 462 0.73 20.88 3.22
C GLN A 462 0.18 21.82 2.13
N GLU A 463 -1.15 21.96 2.03
CA GLU A 463 -1.81 22.85 1.07
C GLU A 463 -1.35 24.31 1.27
N LYS A 464 -1.35 24.80 2.51
CA LYS A 464 -0.84 26.16 2.82
C LYS A 464 0.62 26.33 2.42
N LYS A 465 1.46 25.34 2.72
CA LYS A 465 2.90 25.39 2.42
C LYS A 465 3.19 25.33 0.93
N ILE A 466 2.50 24.48 0.17
CA ILE A 466 2.70 24.38 -1.28
C ILE A 466 2.22 25.66 -2.00
N PHE A 467 1.16 26.32 -1.52
CA PHE A 467 0.75 27.63 -2.04
C PHE A 467 1.79 28.72 -1.74
N HIS A 468 2.37 28.71 -0.55
CA HIS A 468 3.45 29.64 -0.21
C HIS A 468 4.68 29.42 -1.09
N GLU A 469 5.10 28.17 -1.26
CA GLU A 469 6.19 27.77 -2.17
C GLU A 469 5.90 28.22 -3.61
N PHE A 470 4.70 27.96 -4.12
CA PHE A 470 4.29 28.39 -5.46
C PHE A 470 4.36 29.91 -5.65
N ARG A 471 3.94 30.70 -4.65
CA ARG A 471 4.03 32.16 -4.70
C ARG A 471 5.48 32.64 -4.84
N ILE A 472 6.41 32.00 -4.13
CA ILE A 472 7.84 32.31 -4.23
C ILE A 472 8.35 32.03 -5.64
N TYR A 473 8.04 30.87 -6.23
CA TYR A 473 8.41 30.58 -7.62
C TYR A 473 7.82 31.60 -8.60
N GLY A 474 6.57 32.03 -8.38
CA GLY A 474 5.94 33.10 -9.13
C GLY A 474 6.76 34.39 -9.10
N GLU A 475 7.12 34.88 -7.91
CA GLU A 475 7.92 36.10 -7.75
C GLU A 475 9.32 35.98 -8.39
N LEU A 476 9.96 34.81 -8.26
CA LEU A 476 11.27 34.56 -8.82
C LEU A 476 11.24 34.48 -10.35
N SER A 477 10.17 33.96 -10.94
CA SER A 477 10.04 33.83 -12.40
C SER A 477 10.03 35.16 -13.16
N PHE A 478 9.73 36.28 -12.49
CA PHE A 478 9.74 37.62 -13.09
C PHE A 478 11.09 38.33 -13.02
N LYS A 479 12.04 37.83 -12.23
CA LYS A 479 13.35 38.48 -12.04
C LYS A 479 14.30 38.08 -13.17
N LYS A 480 14.82 39.07 -13.90
CA LYS A 480 15.82 38.86 -14.95
C LYS A 480 17.17 38.46 -14.34
N GLY A 481 17.90 37.58 -15.02
CA GLY A 481 19.26 37.17 -14.63
C GLY A 481 19.31 36.18 -13.46
N LEU A 482 18.19 35.60 -13.05
CA LEU A 482 18.19 34.48 -12.12
C LEU A 482 18.30 33.15 -12.87
N GLU A 483 19.28 32.35 -12.49
CA GLU A 483 19.54 31.01 -13.02
C GLU A 483 19.41 29.96 -11.91
N GLY A 484 19.33 28.68 -12.29
CA GLY A 484 19.28 27.57 -11.34
C GLY A 484 17.94 27.39 -10.60
N ILE A 485 16.89 28.11 -11.00
CA ILE A 485 15.55 28.00 -10.40
C ILE A 485 14.71 27.03 -11.20
N VAL A 486 14.12 26.04 -10.52
CA VAL A 486 13.23 25.06 -11.14
C VAL A 486 11.98 25.73 -11.71
N THR A 487 11.68 25.48 -12.97
CA THR A 487 10.47 25.98 -13.63
C THR A 487 9.23 25.25 -13.12
N VAL A 488 8.22 26.03 -12.69
CA VAL A 488 6.90 25.51 -12.30
C VAL A 488 5.90 25.74 -13.42
N HIS A 489 5.26 24.68 -13.90
CA HIS A 489 4.30 24.70 -15.01
C HIS A 489 2.87 25.04 -14.58
N GLY A 490 2.59 24.92 -13.28
CA GLY A 490 1.35 25.40 -12.70
C GLY A 490 0.92 24.68 -11.44
N MET A 491 -0.13 25.24 -10.85
CA MET A 491 -0.87 24.67 -9.73
C MET A 491 -2.21 24.13 -10.19
N PHE A 492 -2.54 22.92 -9.74
CA PHE A 492 -3.73 22.20 -10.13
C PHE A 492 -4.44 21.63 -8.91
N ARG A 493 -5.76 21.44 -9.01
CA ARG A 493 -6.61 20.90 -7.96
C ARG A 493 -7.55 19.85 -8.51
N ASP A 494 -7.61 18.72 -7.83
CA ASP A 494 -8.61 17.69 -8.11
C ASP A 494 -9.99 18.15 -7.61
N PRO A 495 -11.02 18.27 -8.48
CA PRO A 495 -12.36 18.66 -8.07
C PRO A 495 -13.06 17.62 -7.17
N GLU A 496 -12.61 16.36 -7.16
CA GLU A 496 -13.20 15.30 -6.34
C GLU A 496 -12.65 15.31 -4.91
N SER A 497 -11.34 15.16 -4.77
CA SER A 497 -10.67 15.06 -3.46
C SER A 497 -10.30 16.42 -2.87
N GLY A 498 -10.20 17.46 -3.71
CA GLY A 498 -9.66 18.76 -3.33
C GLY A 498 -8.14 18.80 -3.18
N ILE A 499 -7.45 17.68 -3.41
CA ILE A 499 -5.98 17.58 -3.38
C ILE A 499 -5.38 18.56 -4.38
N VAL A 500 -4.25 19.14 -3.99
CA VAL A 500 -3.54 20.14 -4.77
C VAL A 500 -2.22 19.57 -5.25
N GLY A 501 -1.89 19.78 -6.52
CA GLY A 501 -0.65 19.35 -7.17
C GLY A 501 0.07 20.50 -7.83
N MET A 502 1.40 20.54 -7.70
CA MET A 502 2.28 21.49 -8.38
C MET A 502 3.17 20.73 -9.38
N LEU A 503 3.01 21.01 -10.68
CA LEU A 503 3.84 20.40 -11.74
C LEU A 503 5.07 21.26 -11.99
N MET A 504 6.25 20.65 -12.05
CA MET A 504 7.54 21.32 -12.19
C MET A 504 8.54 20.48 -13.00
N ASN A 505 9.59 21.13 -13.50
CA ASN A 505 10.70 20.43 -14.14
C ASN A 505 11.40 19.48 -13.17
N GLU A 506 11.96 18.40 -13.70
CA GLU A 506 12.87 17.55 -12.95
C GLU A 506 14.20 18.28 -12.76
N ALA A 507 14.55 18.56 -11.50
CA ALA A 507 15.76 19.33 -11.14
C ALA A 507 17.04 18.47 -11.08
N GLY A 508 16.96 17.20 -11.49
CA GLY A 508 18.06 16.25 -11.38
C GLY A 508 18.34 15.76 -9.95
N GLN A 509 19.57 15.34 -9.71
CA GLN A 509 20.00 14.76 -8.44
C GLN A 509 20.18 15.82 -7.36
N SER A 510 19.59 15.60 -6.18
CA SER A 510 19.84 16.49 -5.03
C SER A 510 21.26 16.32 -4.49
N LEU A 511 21.86 17.41 -3.99
CA LEU A 511 23.18 17.37 -3.36
C LEU A 511 23.25 16.36 -2.21
N ARG A 512 22.19 16.26 -1.41
CA ARG A 512 22.09 15.25 -0.33
C ARG A 512 22.20 13.83 -0.86
N GLN A 513 21.47 13.51 -1.93
CA GLN A 513 21.49 12.19 -2.55
C GLN A 513 22.88 11.86 -3.09
N ARG A 514 23.53 12.82 -3.76
CA ARG A 514 24.89 12.69 -4.26
C ARG A 514 25.89 12.36 -3.16
N GLU A 515 25.81 13.04 -2.00
CA GLU A 515 26.72 12.75 -0.89
C GLU A 515 26.50 11.37 -0.28
N ILE A 516 25.24 10.92 -0.17
CA ILE A 516 24.93 9.55 0.28
C ILE A 516 25.56 8.53 -0.68
N GLU A 517 25.49 8.76 -1.99
CA GLU A 517 26.11 7.91 -3.00
C GLU A 517 27.65 7.94 -2.97
N ARG A 518 28.25 9.07 -2.56
CA ARG A 518 29.68 9.19 -2.28
C ARG A 518 30.10 8.53 -0.94
N GLY A 519 29.16 7.93 -0.20
CA GLY A 519 29.41 7.26 1.09
C GLY A 519 29.33 8.18 2.32
N GLY A 520 28.90 9.43 2.14
CA GLY A 520 28.63 10.36 3.24
C GLY A 520 27.27 10.12 3.91
N ASP A 521 27.01 10.82 5.02
CA ASP A 521 25.75 10.70 5.77
C ASP A 521 24.60 11.55 5.21
N GLY A 522 24.88 12.35 4.16
CA GLY A 522 23.95 13.29 3.54
C GLY A 522 23.53 14.47 4.42
N ARG A 523 24.24 14.72 5.53
CA ARG A 523 24.03 15.90 6.39
C ARG A 523 24.97 17.04 6.03
N GLN A 524 26.22 16.71 5.72
CA GLN A 524 27.22 17.66 5.24
C GLN A 524 27.40 17.49 3.72
N VAL A 525 27.33 18.60 2.99
CA VAL A 525 27.55 18.63 1.54
C VAL A 525 28.93 19.18 1.24
N THR A 526 29.73 18.42 0.51
CA THR A 526 31.05 18.85 0.04
C THR A 526 30.99 19.20 -1.44
N GLY A 527 31.53 20.36 -1.83
CA GLY A 527 31.60 20.79 -3.24
C GLY A 527 33.02 20.62 -3.77
N SER A 528 33.16 20.07 -4.99
CA SER A 528 34.43 20.11 -5.72
C SER A 528 34.77 21.54 -6.18
N PRO A 529 36.02 21.84 -6.58
CA PRO A 529 36.37 23.12 -7.16
C PRO A 529 35.62 23.46 -8.45
N GLU A 530 35.17 22.46 -9.24
CA GLU A 530 34.33 22.71 -10.42
C GLU A 530 32.84 22.94 -10.08
N GLU A 531 32.44 22.63 -8.84
CA GLU A 531 31.05 22.76 -8.35
C GLU A 531 30.82 24.05 -7.53
N LYS A 532 31.86 24.88 -7.34
CA LYS A 532 31.83 26.18 -6.66
C LYS A 532 31.94 27.31 -7.68
#